data_AF-A0A8X6T2V2-F1
#
_entry.id   AF-A0A8X6T2V2-F1
#
_cell.length_a   1.000
_cell.length_b   1.000
_cell.length_c   1.000
_cell.angle_alpha   90.00
_cell.angle_beta   90.00
_cell.angle_gamma   90.00
#
_symmetry.space_group_name_H-M   'P 1'
#
loop_
_entity.id
_entity.type
_entity.pdbx_description
1 polymer ?
#
loop_
_entity_poly.entity_id
_entity_poly.type
_entity_poly.pdbx_seq_one_letter_code
_entity_poly.pdbx_strand_id
1 'polypeptide(L)'
;MRLKELERAEKIRLEELVKEQALKEKELQLKFDLERFKIEYGFRDSVNGHEIDILRDTGATIDLVCAKYINPSFSGENVWVKQPLSPELVCLPLAVVEISGNFGTVQTKAAICGNHLNQYGRYLLGNKTAELIKGNLGYNFLPVKILNAVQTRSQVKAAR
;
A
#
# COMPACT_ATOMS: atom_id res chain seq x y z
N MET A 1 24.51 -24.75 -35.41
CA MET A 1 23.53 -23.69 -35.13
C MET A 1 22.66 -24.04 -33.92
N ARG A 2 21.92 -25.17 -33.97
CA ARG A 2 21.04 -25.66 -32.89
C ARG A 2 21.59 -25.71 -31.46
N LEU A 3 22.84 -26.15 -31.26
CA LEU A 3 23.40 -26.31 -29.90
C LEU A 3 23.56 -24.97 -29.18
N LYS A 4 24.07 -23.94 -29.88
CA LYS A 4 24.23 -22.58 -29.35
C LYS A 4 22.88 -21.92 -29.05
N GLU A 5 21.85 -22.26 -29.81
CA GLU A 5 20.48 -21.79 -29.56
C GLU A 5 19.90 -22.44 -28.31
N LEU A 6 20.18 -23.73 -28.10
CA LEU A 6 19.77 -24.47 -26.90
C LEU A 6 20.43 -23.93 -25.64
N GLU A 7 21.76 -23.74 -25.66
CA GLU A 7 22.52 -23.17 -24.55
C GLU A 7 22.04 -21.75 -24.19
N ARG A 8 21.72 -20.95 -25.22
CA ARG A 8 21.18 -19.60 -25.01
C ARG A 8 19.79 -19.64 -24.39
N ALA A 9 18.93 -20.56 -24.83
CA ALA A 9 17.59 -20.74 -24.26
C ALA A 9 17.64 -21.23 -22.81
N GLU A 10 18.52 -22.18 -22.49
CA GLU A 10 18.74 -22.65 -21.11
C GLU A 10 19.24 -21.54 -20.19
N LYS A 11 20.17 -20.71 -20.67
CA LYS A 11 20.66 -19.55 -19.91
C LYS A 11 19.54 -18.56 -19.60
N ILE A 12 18.71 -18.21 -20.60
CA ILE A 12 17.56 -17.31 -20.41
C ILE A 12 16.59 -17.89 -19.38
N ARG A 13 16.27 -19.19 -19.50
CA ARG A 13 15.37 -19.87 -18.55
C ARG A 13 15.93 -19.87 -17.13
N LEU A 14 17.24 -20.08 -16.96
CA LEU A 14 17.88 -19.99 -15.65
C LEU A 14 17.80 -18.58 -15.08
N GLU A 15 18.05 -17.55 -15.89
CA GLU A 15 17.95 -16.15 -15.49
C GLU A 15 16.51 -15.76 -15.07
N GLU A 16 15.49 -16.26 -15.77
CA GLU A 16 14.08 -16.07 -15.40
C GLU A 16 13.73 -16.75 -14.07
N LEU A 17 14.15 -18.00 -13.87
CA LEU A 17 13.92 -18.73 -12.62
C LEU A 17 14.57 -18.04 -11.41
N VAL A 18 15.78 -17.52 -11.57
CA VAL A 18 16.47 -16.76 -10.51
C VAL A 18 15.70 -15.48 -10.17
N LYS A 19 15.17 -14.77 -11.17
CA LYS A 19 14.34 -13.58 -10.95
C LYS A 19 13.05 -13.91 -10.22
N GLU A 20 12.36 -14.98 -10.62
CA GLU A 20 11.14 -15.45 -9.96
C GLU A 20 11.40 -15.85 -8.51
N GLN A 21 12.51 -16.52 -8.23
CA GLN A 21 12.88 -16.91 -6.88
C GLN A 21 13.19 -15.70 -6.00
N ALA A 22 13.96 -14.74 -6.51
CA ALA A 22 14.25 -13.50 -5.80
C ALA A 22 12.97 -12.67 -5.53
N LEU A 23 11.99 -12.70 -6.44
CA LEU A 23 10.70 -12.06 -6.23
C LEU A 23 9.91 -12.73 -5.10
N LYS A 24 9.86 -14.08 -5.10
CA LYS A 24 9.19 -14.86 -4.03
C LYS A 24 9.83 -14.62 -2.66
N GLU A 25 11.16 -14.53 -2.58
CA GLU A 25 11.87 -14.22 -1.34
C GLU A 25 11.54 -12.80 -0.84
N LYS A 26 11.52 -11.81 -1.74
CA LYS A 26 11.09 -10.44 -1.40
C LYS A 26 9.64 -10.38 -0.94
N GLU A 27 8.74 -11.11 -1.61
CA GLU A 27 7.34 -11.22 -1.21
C GLU A 27 7.22 -11.80 0.20
N LEU A 28 7.95 -12.88 0.49
CA LEU A 28 7.93 -13.54 1.79
C LEU A 28 8.48 -12.62 2.89
N GLN A 29 9.60 -11.93 2.61
CA GLN A 29 10.17 -10.95 3.54
C GLN A 29 9.19 -9.83 3.81
N LEU A 30 8.54 -9.29 2.77
CA LEU A 30 7.52 -8.26 2.93
C LEU A 30 6.34 -8.74 3.79
N LYS A 31 5.86 -9.98 3.60
CA LYS A 31 4.81 -10.57 4.46
C LYS A 31 5.27 -10.64 5.91
N PHE A 32 6.46 -11.16 6.15
CA PHE A 32 7.00 -11.29 7.50
C PHE A 32 7.14 -9.93 8.19
N ASP A 33 7.67 -8.95 7.46
CA ASP A 33 7.83 -7.58 7.93
C ASP A 33 6.47 -6.97 8.29
N LEU A 34 5.46 -7.09 7.43
CA LEU A 34 4.12 -6.56 7.69
C LEU A 34 3.41 -7.21 8.89
N GLU A 35 3.52 -8.53 9.04
CA GLU A 35 2.97 -9.23 10.21
C GLU A 35 3.68 -8.80 11.50
N ARG A 36 5.00 -8.68 11.47
CA ARG A 36 5.76 -8.12 12.60
C ARG A 36 5.36 -6.68 12.89
N PHE A 37 5.24 -5.85 11.86
CA PHE A 37 4.91 -4.43 12.01
C PHE A 37 3.50 -4.20 12.51
N LYS A 38 2.57 -5.10 12.21
CA LYS A 38 1.23 -5.06 12.80
C LYS A 38 1.29 -5.14 14.33
N ILE A 39 2.12 -6.01 14.89
CA ILE A 39 2.22 -6.21 16.34
C ILE A 39 2.89 -5.01 17.01
N GLU A 40 3.90 -4.44 16.35
CA GLU A 40 4.78 -3.44 16.96
C GLU A 40 4.38 -1.99 16.62
N TYR A 41 3.68 -1.76 15.51
CA TYR A 41 3.35 -0.43 14.96
C TYR A 41 1.90 -0.25 14.50
N GLY A 42 1.07 -1.29 14.60
CA GLY A 42 -0.35 -1.22 14.27
C GLY A 42 -1.21 -0.80 15.46
N PHE A 43 -2.30 -0.09 15.18
CA PHE A 43 -3.40 0.11 16.14
C PHE A 43 -4.72 -0.34 15.49
N ARG A 44 -5.74 -0.63 16.28
CA ARG A 44 -7.05 -1.02 15.75
C ARG A 44 -8.02 0.13 15.95
N ASP A 45 -8.70 0.51 14.88
CA ASP A 45 -9.71 1.58 14.88
C ASP A 45 -10.72 1.33 13.75
N SER A 46 -11.77 2.17 13.69
CA SER A 46 -12.85 2.04 12.73
C SER A 46 -12.49 2.70 11.40
N VAL A 47 -12.72 1.99 10.29
CA VAL A 47 -12.71 2.56 8.94
C VAL A 47 -14.01 2.19 8.24
N ASN A 48 -14.78 3.20 7.84
CA ASN A 48 -16.13 3.05 7.28
C ASN A 48 -17.05 2.15 8.15
N GLY A 49 -16.88 2.21 9.48
CA GLY A 49 -17.64 1.38 10.43
C GLY A 49 -17.08 -0.04 10.63
N HIS A 50 -15.99 -0.41 9.94
CA HIS A 50 -15.31 -1.69 10.15
C HIS A 50 -14.12 -1.52 11.08
N GLU A 51 -14.06 -2.31 12.16
CA GLU A 51 -12.83 -2.39 12.97
C GLU A 51 -11.72 -3.08 12.18
N ILE A 52 -10.64 -2.34 11.91
CA ILE A 52 -9.50 -2.85 11.15
C ILE A 52 -8.19 -2.44 11.80
N ASP A 53 -7.15 -3.25 11.58
CA ASP A 53 -5.80 -2.87 12.00
C ASP A 53 -5.30 -1.79 11.02
N ILE A 54 -4.81 -0.68 11.56
CA ILE A 54 -4.28 0.48 10.86
C ILE A 54 -2.78 0.56 11.13
N LEU A 55 -1.98 0.66 10.06
CA LEU A 55 -0.53 0.74 10.14
C LEU A 55 -0.06 2.09 9.59
N ARG A 56 0.65 2.86 10.41
CA ARG A 56 1.18 4.16 10.01
C ARG A 56 2.45 3.98 9.17
N ASP A 57 2.32 4.14 7.84
CA ASP A 57 3.46 4.13 6.90
C ASP A 57 3.93 5.56 6.60
N THR A 58 5.04 5.95 7.21
CA THR A 58 5.67 7.26 6.99
C THR A 58 6.28 7.43 5.60
N GLY A 59 6.48 6.33 4.86
CA GLY A 59 6.83 6.35 3.44
C GLY A 59 5.63 6.51 2.51
N ALA A 60 4.41 6.39 3.02
CA ALA A 60 3.20 6.49 2.22
C ALA A 60 2.72 7.95 2.10
N THR A 61 2.56 8.42 0.87
CA THR A 61 2.02 9.77 0.58
C THR A 61 0.50 9.79 0.53
N ILE A 62 -0.13 8.64 0.25
CA ILE A 62 -1.58 8.45 0.25
C ILE A 62 -1.92 7.17 1.01
N ASP A 63 -3.09 7.14 1.63
CA ASP A 63 -3.58 5.96 2.33
C ASP A 63 -3.84 4.81 1.36
N LEU A 64 -3.76 3.59 1.85
CA LEU A 64 -4.09 2.38 1.11
C LEU A 64 -5.13 1.57 1.87
N VAL A 65 -6.18 1.14 1.18
CA VAL A 65 -7.29 0.41 1.79
C VAL A 65 -7.72 -0.74 0.91
N CYS A 66 -8.03 -1.88 1.54
CA CYS A 66 -8.57 -3.03 0.83
C CYS A 66 -10.00 -2.75 0.36
N ALA A 67 -10.31 -3.11 -0.89
CA ALA A 67 -11.63 -2.94 -1.48
C ALA A 67 -12.79 -3.52 -0.64
N LYS A 68 -12.54 -4.54 0.19
CA LYS A 68 -13.57 -5.14 1.06
C LYS A 68 -14.09 -4.22 2.16
N TYR A 69 -13.35 -3.16 2.51
CA TYR A 69 -13.72 -2.17 3.54
C TYR A 69 -14.28 -0.88 2.93
N ILE A 70 -14.48 -0.87 1.61
CA ILE A 70 -14.99 0.27 0.87
C ILE A 70 -16.44 -0.02 0.51
N ASN A 71 -17.34 0.81 1.04
CA ASN A 71 -18.68 0.91 0.50
C ASN A 71 -18.60 1.52 -0.92
N PRO A 72 -19.54 1.24 -1.83
CA PRO A 72 -19.43 1.57 -3.26
C PRO A 72 -19.38 3.08 -3.62
N SER A 73 -19.17 3.98 -2.66
CA SER A 73 -18.93 5.40 -2.89
C SER A 73 -17.51 5.64 -3.43
N PHE A 74 -17.35 5.45 -4.73
CA PHE A 74 -16.13 5.79 -5.45
C PHE A 74 -16.05 7.30 -5.70
N SER A 75 -14.86 7.89 -5.54
CA SER A 75 -14.64 9.30 -5.85
C SER A 75 -14.58 9.60 -7.37
N GLY A 76 -14.46 8.56 -8.20
CA GLY A 76 -14.22 8.68 -9.65
C GLY A 76 -12.79 9.11 -10.02
N GLU A 77 -11.92 9.35 -9.03
CA GLU A 77 -10.52 9.72 -9.22
C GLU A 77 -9.61 8.49 -9.17
N ASN A 78 -8.44 8.58 -9.81
CA ASN A 78 -7.40 7.55 -9.76
C ASN A 78 -6.05 8.16 -9.36
N VAL A 79 -5.17 7.33 -8.79
CA VAL A 79 -3.80 7.69 -8.41
C VAL A 79 -2.81 6.65 -8.94
N TRP A 80 -1.64 7.11 -9.38
CA TRP A 80 -0.53 6.25 -9.73
C TRP A 80 0.34 6.01 -8.50
N VAL A 81 0.46 4.75 -8.09
CA VAL A 81 1.25 4.34 -6.92
C VAL A 81 2.37 3.41 -7.34
N LYS A 82 3.54 3.58 -6.72
CA LYS A 82 4.62 2.61 -6.76
C LYS A 82 4.43 1.61 -5.63
N GLN A 83 4.38 0.33 -5.97
CA GLN A 83 4.25 -0.76 -5.01
C GLN A 83 5.63 -1.25 -4.55
N PRO A 84 5.76 -1.86 -3.35
CA PRO A 84 7.07 -2.25 -2.83
C PRO A 84 7.68 -3.44 -3.57
N LEU A 85 6.85 -4.27 -4.21
CA LEU A 85 7.27 -5.48 -4.93
C LEU A 85 7.39 -5.30 -6.44
N SER A 86 6.94 -4.17 -6.98
CA SER A 86 6.95 -3.91 -8.43
C SER A 86 7.63 -2.58 -8.74
N PRO A 87 8.55 -2.55 -9.73
CA PRO A 87 9.06 -1.29 -10.26
C PRO A 87 7.99 -0.53 -11.06
N GLU A 88 6.90 -1.19 -11.46
CA GLU A 88 5.83 -0.59 -12.25
C GLU A 88 4.89 0.25 -11.39
N LEU A 89 4.41 1.35 -11.98
CA LEU A 89 3.35 2.15 -11.37
C LEU A 89 2.00 1.52 -11.70
N VAL A 90 1.16 1.38 -10.67
CA VAL A 90 -0.20 0.88 -10.82
C VAL A 90 -1.16 2.05 -10.64
N CYS A 91 -2.12 2.17 -11.57
CA CYS A 91 -3.23 3.12 -11.45
C CYS A 91 -4.31 2.50 -10.55
N LEU A 92 -4.49 3.05 -9.36
CA LEU A 92 -5.49 2.60 -8.41
C LEU A 92 -6.62 3.63 -8.26
N PRO A 93 -7.88 3.20 -8.16
CA PRO A 93 -8.98 4.12 -7.90
C PRO A 93 -8.94 4.65 -6.47
N LEU A 94 -9.50 5.84 -6.28
CA LEU A 94 -9.62 6.50 -4.98
C LEU A 94 -11.04 6.35 -4.43
N ALA A 95 -11.13 6.03 -3.14
CA ALA A 95 -12.35 6.10 -2.35
C ALA A 95 -12.23 7.17 -1.28
N VAL A 96 -13.37 7.79 -0.95
CA VAL A 96 -13.50 8.54 0.30
C VAL A 96 -13.68 7.51 1.42
N VAL A 97 -12.89 7.65 2.47
CA VAL A 97 -12.94 6.79 3.65
C VAL A 97 -13.05 7.63 4.90
N GLU A 98 -13.88 7.15 5.81
CA GLU A 98 -14.02 7.72 7.14
C GLU A 98 -13.24 6.86 8.12
N ILE A 99 -12.29 7.47 8.84
CA ILE A 99 -11.54 6.82 9.92
C ILE A 99 -12.00 7.42 11.23
N SER A 100 -12.37 6.56 12.18
CA SER A 100 -12.78 6.97 13.52
C SER A 100 -11.98 6.21 14.57
N GLY A 101 -11.50 6.93 15.59
CA GLY A 101 -10.80 6.35 16.73
C GLY A 101 -10.83 7.27 17.94
N ASN A 102 -9.90 7.09 18.86
CA ASN A 102 -9.74 7.99 20.03
C ASN A 102 -9.39 9.43 19.65
N PHE A 103 -8.98 9.65 18.40
CA PHE A 103 -8.80 10.97 17.81
C PHE A 103 -10.11 11.55 17.26
N GLY A 104 -11.27 10.91 17.39
CA GLY A 104 -12.50 11.35 16.71
C GLY A 104 -12.55 10.86 15.27
N THR A 105 -13.31 11.56 14.42
CA THR A 105 -13.61 11.11 13.04
C THR A 105 -12.98 12.01 12.00
N VAL A 106 -12.30 11.42 11.02
CA VAL A 106 -11.64 12.10 9.90
C VAL A 106 -12.03 11.44 8.58
N GLN A 107 -12.49 12.24 7.62
CA GLN A 107 -12.65 11.81 6.23
C GLN A 107 -11.37 12.10 5.43
N THR A 108 -10.97 11.13 4.61
CA THR A 108 -9.80 11.24 3.75
C THR A 108 -9.99 10.44 2.45
N LYS A 109 -9.01 10.53 1.54
CA LYS A 109 -8.98 9.76 0.29
C LYS A 109 -7.93 8.66 0.41
N ALA A 110 -8.33 7.44 0.11
CA ALA A 110 -7.45 6.27 0.11
C ALA A 110 -7.45 5.59 -1.27
N ALA A 111 -6.29 5.11 -1.68
CA ALA A 111 -6.14 4.24 -2.84
C ALA A 111 -6.70 2.85 -2.53
N ILE A 112 -7.56 2.38 -3.42
CA ILE A 112 -8.19 1.08 -3.27
C ILE A 112 -7.26 0.02 -3.83
N CYS A 113 -6.91 -0.89 -2.96
CA CYS A 113 -6.00 -1.97 -3.25
C CYS A 113 -6.78 -3.25 -3.60
N GLY A 114 -6.41 -3.87 -4.72
CA GLY A 114 -7.03 -5.10 -5.22
C GLY A 114 -6.57 -6.36 -4.48
N ASN A 115 -7.20 -7.50 -4.83
CA ASN A 115 -7.09 -8.78 -4.12
C ASN A 115 -5.67 -9.30 -3.88
N HIS A 116 -4.75 -9.07 -4.81
CA HIS A 116 -3.36 -9.51 -4.68
C HIS A 116 -2.61 -8.85 -3.53
N LEU A 117 -3.04 -7.65 -3.15
CA LEU A 117 -2.43 -6.88 -2.08
C LEU A 117 -3.22 -6.89 -0.77
N ASN A 118 -4.44 -7.43 -0.78
CA ASN A 118 -5.29 -7.60 0.40
C ASN A 118 -4.63 -8.43 1.51
N GLN A 119 -3.64 -9.26 1.15
CA GLN A 119 -2.88 -10.10 2.08
C GLN A 119 -1.80 -9.34 2.86
N TYR A 120 -1.45 -8.11 2.45
CA TYR A 120 -0.32 -7.36 3.00
C TYR A 120 -0.72 -6.19 3.90
N GLY A 121 -1.98 -5.73 3.87
CA GLY A 121 -2.37 -4.58 4.70
C GLY A 121 -3.86 -4.47 4.91
N ARG A 122 -4.26 -4.46 6.19
CA ARG A 122 -5.41 -3.68 6.65
C ARG A 122 -4.90 -2.23 6.77
N TYR A 123 -5.75 -1.26 6.46
CA TYR A 123 -5.46 0.16 6.20
C TYR A 123 -4.02 0.66 6.44
N LEU A 124 -3.33 1.07 5.38
CA LEU A 124 -2.07 1.80 5.53
C LEU A 124 -2.38 3.30 5.60
N LEU A 125 -2.01 3.91 6.72
CA LEU A 125 -2.18 5.33 6.98
C LEU A 125 -0.96 6.11 6.47
N GLY A 126 -1.19 6.92 5.44
CA GLY A 126 -0.22 7.81 4.83
C GLY A 126 -0.06 9.13 5.55
N ASN A 127 0.93 9.91 5.09
CA ASN A 127 1.39 11.13 5.75
C ASN A 127 0.30 12.20 5.81
N LYS A 128 -0.45 12.38 4.72
CA LYS A 128 -1.48 13.40 4.63
C LYS A 128 -2.57 13.22 5.69
N THR A 129 -3.05 12.00 5.88
CA THR A 129 -4.12 11.73 6.86
C THR A 129 -3.60 11.78 8.29
N ALA A 130 -2.36 11.33 8.52
CA ALA A 130 -1.74 11.47 9.83
C ALA A 130 -1.54 12.95 10.22
N GLU A 131 -1.20 13.82 9.28
CA GLU A 131 -1.13 15.27 9.53
C GLU A 131 -2.51 15.85 9.88
N LEU A 132 -3.57 15.42 9.20
CA LEU A 132 -4.95 15.83 9.53
C LEU A 132 -5.35 15.42 10.95
N ILE A 133 -5.06 14.17 11.32
CA ILE A 133 -5.37 13.65 12.66
C ILE A 133 -4.54 14.37 13.74
N LYS A 134 -3.24 14.60 13.49
CA LYS A 134 -2.38 15.32 14.44
C LYS A 134 -2.80 16.78 14.60
N GLY A 135 -3.09 17.47 13.49
CA GLY A 135 -3.40 18.90 13.47
C GLY A 135 -4.77 19.22 14.06
N ASN A 136 -5.81 18.43 13.72
CA ASN A 136 -7.16 18.72 14.16
C ASN A 136 -7.44 18.27 15.60
N LEU A 137 -6.75 17.22 16.08
CA LEU A 137 -7.18 16.46 17.24
C LEU A 137 -6.06 16.29 18.29
N GLY A 138 -4.89 16.91 18.05
CA GLY A 138 -3.76 16.90 18.98
C GLY A 138 -3.18 15.50 19.23
N TYR A 139 -3.51 14.53 18.37
CA TYR A 139 -3.17 13.13 18.57
C TYR A 139 -1.71 12.86 18.21
N ASN A 140 -1.00 12.15 19.10
CA ASN A 140 0.36 11.70 18.84
C ASN A 140 0.34 10.25 18.36
N PHE A 141 0.67 10.05 17.08
CA PHE A 141 0.89 8.71 16.54
C PHE A 141 2.14 8.09 17.15
N LEU A 142 1.94 7.13 18.04
CA LEU A 142 2.93 6.15 18.43
C LEU A 142 2.22 4.80 18.34
N PRO A 143 2.68 3.86 17.49
CA PRO A 143 4.01 3.74 16.89
C PRO A 143 4.03 4.05 15.36
N VAL A 144 5.20 4.40 14.79
CA VAL A 144 5.36 4.75 13.36
C VAL A 144 6.47 3.93 12.68
N LYS A 145 6.30 3.52 11.41
CA LYS A 145 7.33 2.83 10.61
C LYS A 145 7.36 3.35 9.17
N ILE A 146 8.50 3.24 8.50
CA ILE A 146 8.63 3.46 7.04
C ILE A 146 8.55 2.08 6.37
N LEU A 147 7.50 1.83 5.58
CA LEU A 147 7.38 0.64 4.73
C LEU A 147 7.69 0.97 3.26
N ASN A 148 7.59 2.25 2.88
CA ASN A 148 7.62 2.68 1.48
C ASN A 148 6.64 1.87 0.62
N ALA A 149 5.51 1.44 1.19
CA ALA A 149 4.57 0.59 0.50
C ALA A 149 3.80 1.36 -0.59
N VAL A 150 3.68 2.69 -0.44
CA VAL A 150 2.91 3.50 -1.38
C VAL A 150 3.60 4.85 -1.62
N GLN A 151 4.47 4.91 -2.61
CA GLN A 151 5.01 6.19 -3.08
C GLN A 151 4.22 6.67 -4.28
N THR A 152 3.56 7.84 -4.17
CA THR A 152 2.93 8.49 -5.32
C THR A 152 3.96 9.33 -6.08
N ARG A 153 3.91 9.33 -7.41
CA ARG A 153 4.59 10.36 -8.21
C ARG A 153 3.73 11.63 -8.23
N SER A 154 4.34 12.82 -8.31
CA SER A 154 3.60 14.05 -8.53
C SER A 154 2.80 13.95 -9.83
N GLN A 155 1.49 14.27 -9.75
CA GLN A 155 0.68 14.43 -10.95
C GLN A 155 1.09 15.73 -11.63
N VAL A 156 1.68 15.63 -12.84
CA VAL A 156 1.71 16.79 -13.73
C VAL A 156 0.28 16.96 -14.21
N LYS A 157 -0.36 18.10 -13.88
CA LYS A 157 -1.65 18.45 -14.49
C LYS A 157 -1.48 18.36 -16.00
N ALA A 158 -2.23 17.49 -16.66
CA ALA A 158 -2.41 17.62 -18.10
C ALA A 158 -3.12 18.96 -18.32
N ALA A 159 -2.40 19.92 -18.90
CA ALA A 159 -3.02 21.12 -19.44
C ALA A 159 -4.04 20.65 -20.49
N ARG A 160 -5.30 21.08 -20.31
CA ARG A 160 -6.34 20.94 -21.33
C ARG A 160 -6.07 21.92 -22.47
#